data_AF-A0A662IGS7-F1
#
_entry.id   AF-A0A662IGS7-F1
#
_cell.length_a   1.000
_cell.length_b   1.000
_cell.length_c   1.000
_cell.angle_alpha   90.00
_cell.angle_beta   90.00
_cell.angle_gamma   90.00
#
_symmetry.space_group_name_H-M   'P 1'
#
loop_
_entity.id
_entity.type
_entity.pdbx_description
1 polymer ?
#
loop_
_entity_poly.entity_id
_entity_poly.type
_entity_poly.pdbx_seq_one_letter_code
_entity_poly.pdbx_strand_id
1 'polypeptide(L)'
;MSKVEGSSQTTTVLENLQRIFETLHKSLTQLDYLWEKYFDSARRALGEWYLMRSEIEQAIASLKSLENYYNEKLREFEVKKEIGLLSEEEYDSFVKTYGERLSEVKEQLSEIQNRLSVLSARIEEHLRRILSEAVGGDIQERIELLEKMRSEGKISEEAYKRLKDELERLISQI
;
A
#
# COMPACT_ATOMS: atom_id res chain seq x y z
N MET A 1 -7.60 33.94 62.99
CA MET A 1 -7.71 32.53 62.56
C MET A 1 -7.96 32.36 61.06
N SER A 2 -8.05 33.41 60.24
CA SER A 2 -8.41 33.32 58.81
C SER A 2 -7.23 33.04 57.84
N LYS A 3 -5.97 33.10 58.28
CA LYS A 3 -4.79 32.87 57.42
C LYS A 3 -4.45 31.39 57.15
N VAL A 4 -4.96 30.45 57.96
CA VAL A 4 -4.60 29.03 57.88
C VAL A 4 -5.49 28.27 56.90
N GLU A 5 -6.76 28.64 56.76
CA GLU A 5 -7.72 28.00 55.85
C GLU A 5 -7.42 28.30 54.37
N GLY A 6 -7.01 29.53 54.05
CA GLY A 6 -6.64 29.91 52.67
C GLY A 6 -5.35 29.25 52.17
N SER A 7 -4.40 28.96 53.07
CA SER A 7 -3.19 28.21 52.72
C SER A 7 -3.49 26.74 52.41
N SER A 8 -4.40 26.11 53.17
CA SER A 8 -4.79 24.72 52.98
C SER A 8 -5.54 24.50 51.65
N GLN A 9 -6.49 25.38 51.32
CA GLN A 9 -7.22 25.32 50.04
C GLN A 9 -6.31 25.54 48.82
N THR A 10 -5.35 26.47 48.92
CA THR A 10 -4.39 26.73 47.83
C THR A 10 -3.48 25.52 47.60
N THR A 11 -3.03 24.86 48.68
CA THR A 11 -2.24 23.61 48.59
C THR A 11 -3.05 22.48 47.94
N THR A 12 -4.32 22.29 48.31
CA THR A 12 -5.18 21.26 47.69
C THR A 12 -5.47 21.52 46.21
N VAL A 13 -5.57 22.78 45.78
CA VAL A 13 -5.72 23.12 44.36
C VAL A 13 -4.44 22.79 43.60
N LEU A 14 -3.26 23.13 44.14
CA LEU A 14 -1.97 22.82 43.53
C LEU A 14 -1.72 21.31 43.40
N GLU A 15 -2.03 20.54 44.45
CA GLU A 15 -1.94 19.07 44.43
C GLU A 15 -2.85 18.45 43.36
N ASN A 16 -4.07 18.97 43.22
CA ASN A 16 -5.00 18.53 42.17
C ASN A 16 -4.49 18.87 40.77
N LEU A 17 -3.97 20.07 40.56
CA LEU A 17 -3.38 20.46 39.27
C LEU A 17 -2.17 19.59 38.93
N GLN A 18 -1.33 19.28 39.90
CA GLN A 18 -0.17 18.42 39.69
C GLN A 18 -0.58 17.00 39.29
N ARG A 19 -1.60 16.43 39.92
CA ARG A 19 -2.18 15.15 39.51
C ARG A 19 -2.74 15.18 38.08
N ILE A 20 -3.39 16.28 37.69
CA ILE A 20 -3.90 16.46 36.31
C ILE A 20 -2.73 16.50 35.33
N PHE A 21 -1.68 17.28 35.60
CA PHE A 21 -0.50 17.35 34.74
C PHE A 21 0.21 16.00 34.62
N GLU A 22 0.40 15.29 35.72
CA GLU A 22 1.02 13.95 35.69
C GLU A 22 0.18 12.95 34.89
N THR A 23 -1.15 13.03 35.00
CA THR A 23 -2.05 12.17 34.24
C THR A 23 -1.96 12.46 32.75
N LEU A 24 -2.05 13.74 32.37
CA LEU A 24 -1.93 14.17 30.97
C LEU A 24 -0.56 13.82 30.39
N HIS A 25 0.52 14.06 31.13
CA HIS A 25 1.87 13.74 30.68
C HIS A 25 2.02 12.24 30.41
N LYS A 26 1.53 11.37 31.31
CA LYS A 26 1.53 9.91 31.08
C LYS A 26 0.73 9.53 29.84
N SER A 27 -0.44 10.10 29.64
CA SER A 27 -1.27 9.84 28.46
C SER A 27 -0.59 10.28 27.17
N LEU A 28 0.05 11.46 27.14
CA LEU A 28 0.78 11.96 25.98
C LEU A 28 1.99 11.08 25.65
N THR A 29 2.83 10.76 26.63
CA THR A 29 3.97 9.85 26.45
C THR A 29 3.55 8.48 25.92
N GLN A 30 2.39 7.98 26.35
CA GLN A 30 1.85 6.72 25.82
C GLN A 30 1.41 6.84 24.36
N LEU A 31 0.79 7.96 23.97
CA LEU A 31 0.41 8.23 22.58
C LEU A 31 1.65 8.33 21.70
N ASP A 32 2.68 9.04 22.14
CA ASP A 32 3.96 9.18 21.40
C ASP A 32 4.60 7.81 21.14
N TYR A 33 4.65 6.95 22.17
CA TYR A 33 5.15 5.59 22.04
C TYR A 33 4.34 4.74 21.05
N LEU A 34 3.01 4.80 21.12
CA LEU A 34 2.14 4.04 20.22
C LEU A 34 2.30 4.52 18.77
N TRP A 35 2.45 5.82 18.58
CA TRP A 35 2.72 6.42 17.28
C TRP A 35 4.04 5.94 16.68
N GLU A 36 5.14 6.00 17.44
CA GLU A 36 6.45 5.53 16.98
C GLU A 36 6.40 4.06 16.54
N LYS A 37 5.73 3.20 17.33
CA LYS A 37 5.52 1.79 16.99
C LYS A 37 4.68 1.59 15.74
N TYR A 38 3.64 2.39 15.55
CA TYR A 38 2.83 2.36 14.34
C TYR A 38 3.66 2.78 13.11
N PHE A 39 4.37 3.90 13.21
CA PHE A 39 5.21 4.45 12.14
C PHE A 39 6.26 3.43 11.67
N ASP A 40 7.01 2.82 12.60
CA ASP A 40 8.01 1.80 12.29
C ASP A 40 7.41 0.57 11.62
N SER A 41 6.23 0.15 12.07
CA SER A 41 5.54 -1.01 11.52
C SER A 41 5.00 -0.74 10.12
N ALA A 42 4.40 0.43 9.91
CA ALA A 42 3.90 0.86 8.61
C ALA A 42 5.05 1.08 7.61
N ARG A 43 6.20 1.64 8.03
CA ARG A 43 7.40 1.77 7.20
C ARG A 43 7.95 0.41 6.76
N ARG A 44 7.99 -0.58 7.65
CA ARG A 44 8.39 -1.95 7.31
C ARG A 44 7.43 -2.59 6.31
N ALA A 45 6.12 -2.50 6.57
CA ALA A 45 5.10 -3.02 5.66
C ALA A 45 5.16 -2.37 4.26
N LEU A 46 5.43 -1.06 4.19
CA LEU A 46 5.65 -0.35 2.93
C LEU A 46 6.87 -0.90 2.18
N GLY A 47 7.98 -1.13 2.88
CA GLY A 47 9.19 -1.73 2.28
C GLY A 47 8.93 -3.12 1.72
N GLU A 48 8.29 -3.99 2.50
CA GLU A 48 7.90 -5.35 2.07
C GLU A 48 6.95 -5.31 0.87
N TRP A 49 5.95 -4.42 0.90
CA TRP A 49 5.00 -4.24 -0.17
C TRP A 49 5.67 -3.92 -1.50
N TYR A 50 6.61 -2.97 -1.54
CA TYR A 50 7.29 -2.60 -2.79
C TYR A 50 8.13 -3.73 -3.37
N LEU A 51 8.76 -4.56 -2.53
CA LEU A 51 9.49 -5.75 -2.97
C LEU A 51 8.55 -6.80 -3.56
N MET A 52 7.48 -7.16 -2.83
CA MET A 52 6.55 -8.23 -3.24
C MET A 52 5.65 -7.80 -4.40
N ARG A 53 5.34 -6.51 -4.54
CA ARG A 53 4.49 -5.99 -5.62
C ARG A 53 5.06 -6.31 -6.99
N SER A 54 6.37 -6.19 -7.19
CA SER A 54 7.02 -6.51 -8.46
C SER A 54 6.78 -7.97 -8.86
N GLU A 55 6.89 -8.89 -7.90
CA GLU A 55 6.66 -10.32 -8.15
C GLU A 55 5.20 -10.60 -8.55
N ILE A 56 4.24 -9.94 -7.89
CA ILE A 56 2.81 -10.05 -8.23
C ILE A 56 2.54 -9.50 -9.63
N GLU A 57 3.11 -8.35 -9.98
CA GLU A 57 2.95 -7.73 -11.29
C GLU A 57 3.55 -8.60 -12.41
N GLN A 58 4.69 -9.25 -12.16
CA GLN A 58 5.28 -10.23 -13.09
C GLN A 58 4.39 -11.47 -13.27
N ALA A 59 3.79 -11.98 -12.20
CA ALA A 59 2.84 -13.09 -12.27
C ALA A 59 1.61 -12.71 -13.10
N ILE A 60 1.05 -11.51 -12.90
CA ILE A 60 -0.06 -10.99 -13.71
C ILE A 60 0.35 -10.89 -15.18
N ALA A 61 1.52 -10.35 -15.50
CA ALA A 61 1.99 -10.25 -16.88
C ALA A 61 2.14 -11.62 -17.56
N SER A 62 2.63 -12.62 -16.81
CA SER A 62 2.75 -14.00 -17.27
C SER A 62 1.38 -14.62 -17.57
N LEU A 63 0.41 -14.43 -16.67
CA LEU A 63 -0.97 -14.92 -16.87
C LEU A 63 -1.67 -14.23 -18.05
N LYS A 64 -1.48 -12.91 -18.25
CA LYS A 64 -2.00 -12.21 -19.43
C LYS A 64 -1.41 -12.76 -20.73
N SER A 65 -0.12 -13.08 -20.72
CA SER A 65 0.54 -13.69 -21.88
C SER A 65 -0.04 -15.06 -22.21
N LEU A 66 -0.35 -15.85 -21.18
CA LEU A 66 -1.00 -17.15 -21.32
C LEU A 66 -2.45 -17.03 -21.78
N GLU A 67 -3.20 -16.04 -21.27
CA GLU A 67 -4.55 -15.71 -21.73
C GLU A 67 -4.56 -15.36 -23.22
N ASN A 68 -3.63 -14.51 -23.66
CA ASN A 68 -3.47 -14.13 -25.06
C ASN A 68 -3.14 -15.34 -25.93
N TYR A 69 -2.21 -16.20 -25.49
CA TYR A 69 -1.87 -17.44 -26.19
C TYR A 69 -3.09 -18.33 -26.41
N TYR A 70 -3.91 -18.56 -25.38
CA TYR A 70 -5.11 -19.39 -25.53
C TYR A 70 -6.17 -18.75 -26.42
N ASN A 71 -6.37 -17.43 -26.34
CA ASN A 71 -7.25 -16.72 -27.27
C ASN A 71 -6.78 -16.83 -28.73
N GLU A 72 -5.48 -16.69 -28.98
CA GLU A 72 -4.89 -16.85 -30.31
C GLU A 72 -5.07 -18.27 -30.84
N LYS A 73 -4.88 -19.28 -29.99
CA LYS A 73 -5.10 -20.69 -30.36
C LYS A 73 -6.55 -20.98 -30.73
N LEU A 74 -7.51 -20.46 -29.96
CA LEU A 74 -8.93 -20.60 -30.28
C LEU A 74 -9.27 -19.98 -31.65
N ARG A 75 -8.77 -18.77 -31.93
CA ARG A 75 -8.92 -18.13 -33.25
C ARG A 75 -8.25 -18.93 -34.37
N GLU A 76 -7.08 -19.50 -34.13
CA GLU A 76 -6.38 -20.35 -35.08
C GLU A 76 -7.20 -21.60 -35.43
N PHE A 77 -7.84 -22.23 -34.43
CA PHE A 77 -8.70 -23.39 -34.65
C PHE A 77 -9.96 -23.04 -35.43
N GLU A 78 -10.56 -21.88 -35.16
CA GLU A 78 -11.71 -21.37 -35.91
C GLU A 78 -11.36 -21.19 -37.40
N VAL A 79 -10.26 -20.50 -37.69
CA VAL A 79 -9.78 -20.34 -39.08
C VAL A 79 -9.50 -21.70 -39.74
N LYS A 80 -8.82 -22.62 -39.03
CA LYS A 80 -8.51 -23.96 -39.56
C LYS A 80 -9.77 -24.77 -39.87
N LYS A 81 -10.82 -24.65 -39.06
CA LYS A 81 -12.13 -25.26 -39.33
C LYS A 81 -12.75 -24.66 -40.60
N GLU A 82 -12.77 -23.33 -40.73
CA GLU A 82 -13.35 -22.63 -41.87
C GLU A 82 -12.72 -23.03 -43.21
N ILE A 83 -11.41 -23.28 -43.24
CA ILE A 83 -10.69 -23.71 -44.44
C ILE A 83 -10.63 -25.24 -44.62
N GLY A 84 -11.35 -26.00 -43.78
CA GLY A 84 -11.45 -27.46 -43.87
C GLY A 84 -10.19 -28.22 -43.46
N LEU A 85 -9.28 -27.60 -42.71
CA LEU A 85 -8.09 -28.27 -42.13
C LEU A 85 -8.38 -28.97 -40.80
N LEU A 86 -9.55 -28.74 -40.20
CA LEU A 86 -10.05 -29.44 -39.01
C LEU A 86 -11.44 -29.99 -39.28
N SER A 87 -11.70 -31.21 -38.82
CA SER A 87 -13.05 -31.74 -38.71
C SER A 87 -13.83 -31.06 -37.58
N GLU A 88 -15.16 -31.19 -37.60
CA GLU A 88 -16.04 -30.69 -36.54
C GLU A 88 -15.65 -31.26 -35.17
N GLU A 89 -15.40 -32.57 -35.10
CA GLU A 89 -15.07 -33.30 -33.87
C GLU A 89 -13.71 -32.85 -33.30
N GLU A 90 -12.70 -32.64 -34.15
CA GLU A 90 -11.39 -32.12 -33.72
C GLU A 90 -11.52 -30.68 -33.22
N TYR A 91 -12.27 -29.83 -33.93
CA TYR A 91 -12.52 -28.45 -33.53
C TYR A 91 -13.20 -28.38 -32.16
N ASP A 92 -14.28 -29.13 -31.95
CA ASP A 92 -15.02 -29.14 -30.68
C ASP A 92 -14.14 -29.60 -29.52
N SER A 93 -13.31 -30.61 -29.74
CA SER A 93 -12.34 -31.09 -28.73
C SER A 93 -11.30 -30.03 -28.36
N PHE A 94 -10.75 -29.33 -29.36
CA PHE A 94 -9.77 -28.26 -29.14
C PHE A 94 -10.40 -27.05 -28.44
N VAL A 95 -11.58 -26.59 -28.90
CA VAL A 95 -12.29 -25.47 -28.30
C VAL A 95 -12.64 -25.76 -26.85
N LYS A 96 -13.12 -26.98 -26.55
CA LYS A 96 -13.40 -27.37 -25.17
C LYS A 96 -12.15 -27.28 -24.29
N THR A 97 -11.06 -27.93 -24.72
CA THR A 97 -9.83 -28.01 -23.92
C THR A 97 -9.18 -26.64 -23.70
N TYR A 98 -9.07 -25.83 -24.76
CA TYR A 98 -8.45 -24.50 -24.69
C TYR A 98 -9.38 -23.47 -24.05
N GLY A 99 -10.70 -23.64 -24.20
CA GLY A 99 -11.71 -22.84 -23.54
C GLY A 99 -11.72 -23.04 -22.02
N GLU A 100 -11.64 -24.29 -21.55
CA GLU A 100 -11.50 -24.61 -20.13
C GLU A 100 -10.23 -23.96 -19.53
N ARG A 101 -9.08 -24.14 -20.18
CA ARG A 101 -7.81 -23.52 -19.75
C ARG A 101 -7.84 -21.99 -19.76
N LEU A 102 -8.48 -21.39 -20.77
CA LEU A 102 -8.66 -19.94 -20.83
C LEU A 102 -9.52 -19.44 -19.67
N SER A 103 -10.58 -20.18 -19.34
CA SER A 103 -11.45 -19.85 -18.20
C SER A 103 -10.68 -19.89 -16.88
N GLU A 104 -9.89 -20.94 -16.65
CA GLU A 104 -9.04 -21.06 -15.45
C GLU A 104 -8.05 -19.89 -15.33
N VAL A 105 -7.36 -19.54 -16.42
CA VAL A 105 -6.40 -18.41 -16.41
C VAL A 105 -7.11 -17.09 -16.13
N LYS A 106 -8.29 -16.85 -16.71
CA LYS A 106 -9.07 -15.62 -16.46
C LYS A 106 -9.52 -15.51 -15.02
N GLU A 107 -9.95 -16.62 -14.42
CA GLU A 107 -10.35 -16.67 -13.01
C GLU A 107 -9.16 -16.33 -12.10
N GLN A 108 -8.02 -16.99 -12.29
CA GLN A 108 -6.80 -16.72 -11.52
C GLN A 108 -6.31 -15.29 -11.69
N LEU A 109 -6.35 -14.76 -12.91
CA LEU A 109 -5.96 -13.38 -13.20
C LEU A 109 -6.85 -12.39 -12.44
N SER A 110 -8.17 -12.60 -12.49
CA SER A 110 -9.15 -11.78 -11.77
C SER A 110 -8.92 -11.82 -10.26
N GLU A 111 -8.70 -13.01 -9.69
CA GLU A 111 -8.44 -13.17 -8.26
C GLU A 111 -7.19 -12.39 -7.81
N ILE A 112 -6.07 -12.58 -8.52
CA ILE A 112 -4.79 -11.93 -8.18
C ILE A 112 -4.91 -10.41 -8.32
N GLN A 113 -5.56 -9.90 -9.37
CA GLN A 113 -5.77 -8.47 -9.58
C GLN A 113 -6.63 -7.86 -8.47
N ASN A 114 -7.69 -8.54 -8.05
CA ASN A 114 -8.54 -8.08 -6.96
C ASN A 114 -7.76 -8.02 -5.64
N ARG A 115 -6.97 -9.06 -5.34
CA ARG A 115 -6.13 -9.08 -4.12
C ARG A 115 -5.07 -7.98 -4.15
N LEU A 116 -4.42 -7.74 -5.28
CA LEU A 116 -3.45 -6.66 -5.47
C LEU A 116 -4.10 -5.29 -5.24
N SER A 117 -5.31 -5.08 -5.77
CA SER A 117 -6.06 -3.83 -5.62
C SER A 117 -6.39 -3.54 -4.14
N VAL A 118 -6.92 -4.54 -3.42
CA VAL A 118 -7.24 -4.42 -1.98
C VAL A 118 -6.00 -4.10 -1.16
N LEU A 119 -4.87 -4.78 -1.42
CA LEU A 119 -3.62 -4.50 -0.71
C LEU A 119 -3.08 -3.11 -1.04
N SER A 120 -3.12 -2.71 -2.31
CA SER A 120 -2.67 -1.38 -2.75
C SER A 120 -3.43 -0.27 -2.03
N ALA A 121 -4.76 -0.36 -1.97
CA ALA A 121 -5.60 0.64 -1.31
C ALA A 121 -5.28 0.76 0.19
N ARG A 122 -5.09 -0.37 0.88
CA ARG A 122 -4.72 -0.39 2.31
C ARG A 122 -3.33 0.20 2.55
N ILE A 123 -2.36 -0.14 1.71
CA ILE A 123 -1.00 0.39 1.82
C ILE A 123 -0.99 1.91 1.56
N GLU A 124 -1.76 2.38 0.58
CA GLU A 124 -1.86 3.80 0.27
C GLU A 124 -2.47 4.60 1.43
N GLU A 125 -3.46 4.05 2.13
CA GLU A 125 -4.01 4.66 3.35
C GLU A 125 -2.95 4.85 4.43
N HIS A 126 -2.12 3.83 4.67
CA HIS A 126 -1.03 3.92 5.65
C HIS A 126 0.07 4.88 5.22
N LEU A 127 0.42 4.89 3.93
CA LEU A 127 1.36 5.86 3.37
C LEU A 127 0.84 7.29 3.57
N ARG A 128 -0.43 7.54 3.27
CA ARG A 128 -1.07 8.85 3.47
C ARG A 128 -1.02 9.28 4.93
N ARG A 129 -1.31 8.39 5.87
CA ARG A 129 -1.23 8.67 7.32
C ARG A 129 0.17 9.06 7.77
N ILE A 130 1.18 8.33 7.30
CA ILE A 130 2.59 8.65 7.58
C ILE A 130 2.97 10.02 6.99
N LEU A 131 2.54 10.30 5.76
CA LEU A 131 2.86 11.57 5.08
C LEU A 131 2.04 12.75 5.60
N SER A 132 0.82 12.55 6.07
CA SER A 132 -0.05 13.63 6.57
C SER A 132 0.39 14.16 7.93
N GLU A 133 1.07 13.37 8.75
CA GLU A 133 1.54 13.83 10.08
C GLU A 133 2.87 14.57 10.06
N ALA A 134 3.66 14.46 9.00
CA ALA A 134 4.84 15.31 8.84
C ALA A 134 4.44 16.78 8.48
N VAL A 135 3.19 17.19 8.65
CA VAL A 135 2.76 18.61 8.58
C VAL A 135 3.39 19.43 9.73
N GLY A 136 4.09 18.78 10.68
CA GLY A 136 5.01 19.42 11.62
C GLY A 136 6.51 19.16 11.39
N GLY A 137 6.90 18.40 10.35
CA GLY A 137 8.29 18.04 10.06
C GLY A 137 8.74 18.55 8.68
N ASP A 138 9.97 19.02 8.57
CA ASP A 138 10.51 19.67 7.37
C ASP A 138 10.32 18.77 6.14
N ILE A 139 9.74 19.31 5.07
CA ILE A 139 9.51 18.57 3.82
C ILE A 139 10.85 18.07 3.26
N GLN A 140 11.95 18.77 3.57
CA GLN A 140 13.31 18.33 3.30
C GLN A 140 13.65 16.98 3.91
N GLU A 141 13.30 16.71 5.18
CA GLU A 141 13.57 15.41 5.83
C GLU A 141 12.83 14.25 5.14
N ARG A 142 11.67 14.54 4.56
CA ARG A 142 10.88 13.55 3.80
C ARG A 142 11.53 13.24 2.45
N ILE A 143 12.05 14.26 1.77
CA ILE A 143 12.81 14.09 0.54
C ILE A 143 14.09 13.31 0.83
N GLU A 144 14.78 13.62 1.93
CA GLU A 144 15.97 12.88 2.36
C GLU A 144 15.65 11.41 2.69
N LEU A 145 14.51 11.12 3.33
CA LEU A 145 14.07 9.75 3.57
C LEU A 145 13.78 9.01 2.26
N LEU A 146 13.11 9.65 1.30
CA LEU A 146 12.88 9.09 -0.03
C LEU A 146 14.20 8.86 -0.78
N GLU A 147 15.14 9.80 -0.72
CA GLU A 147 16.47 9.66 -1.31
C GLU A 147 17.27 8.54 -0.67
N LYS A 148 17.19 8.39 0.65
CA LYS A 148 17.81 7.27 1.36
C LYS A 148 17.21 5.94 0.92
N MET A 149 15.88 5.83 0.88
CA MET A 149 15.20 4.61 0.43
C MET A 149 15.52 4.29 -1.03
N ARG A 150 15.67 5.30 -1.90
CA ARG A 150 16.12 5.14 -3.29
C ARG A 150 17.55 4.62 -3.35
N SER A 151 18.47 5.26 -2.62
CA SER A 151 19.90 4.90 -2.61
C SER A 151 20.15 3.49 -2.06
N GLU A 152 19.31 3.04 -1.14
CA GLU A 152 19.32 1.69 -0.57
C GLU A 152 18.60 0.65 -1.46
N GLY A 153 18.09 1.05 -2.64
CA GLY A 153 17.36 0.17 -3.57
C GLY A 153 15.98 -0.26 -3.07
N LYS A 154 15.44 0.39 -2.04
CA LYS A 154 14.14 0.06 -1.42
C LYS A 154 12.95 0.63 -2.17
N ILE A 155 13.18 1.61 -3.04
CA ILE A 155 12.18 2.16 -3.97
C ILE A 155 12.78 2.30 -5.37
N SER A 156 11.98 2.06 -6.40
CA SER A 156 12.39 2.28 -7.79
C SER A 156 12.52 3.77 -8.11
N GLU A 157 13.25 4.10 -9.18
CA GLU A 157 13.39 5.49 -9.61
C GLU A 157 12.07 6.16 -9.96
N GLU A 158 11.14 5.40 -10.52
CA GLU A 158 9.81 5.90 -10.87
C GLU A 158 8.95 6.14 -9.63
N ALA A 159 9.02 5.26 -8.63
CA ALA A 159 8.33 5.46 -7.36
C ALA A 159 8.92 6.66 -6.59
N TYR A 160 10.25 6.80 -6.58
CA TYR A 160 10.93 7.97 -6.03
C TYR A 160 10.48 9.25 -6.72
N LYS A 161 10.56 9.33 -8.05
CA LYS A 161 10.15 10.52 -8.81
C LYS A 161 8.71 10.91 -8.55
N ARG A 162 7.78 9.95 -8.63
CA ARG A 162 6.35 10.24 -8.43
C ARG A 162 6.07 10.78 -7.02
N LEU A 163 6.67 10.18 -6.00
CA LEU A 163 6.50 10.60 -4.61
C LEU A 163 7.21 11.93 -4.33
N LYS A 164 8.38 12.15 -4.94
CA LYS A 164 9.11 13.42 -4.86
C LYS A 164 8.32 14.56 -5.52
N ASP A 165 7.81 14.35 -6.73
CA ASP A 165 6.99 15.33 -7.46
C ASP A 165 5.73 15.70 -6.67
N GLU A 166 5.12 14.72 -5.98
CA GLU A 166 3.96 14.96 -5.12
C GLU A 166 4.30 15.78 -3.87
N LEU A 167 5.46 15.53 -3.26
CA LEU A 167 5.97 16.33 -2.14
C LEU A 167 6.40 17.74 -2.59
N GLU A 168 7.06 17.88 -3.73
CA GLU A 168 7.48 19.18 -4.29
C GLU A 168 6.27 20.04 -4.69
N ARG A 169 5.18 19.42 -5.19
CA ARG A 169 3.92 20.13 -5.44
C ARG A 169 3.32 20.73 -4.19
N LEU A 170 3.44 20.05 -3.05
CA LEU A 170 2.97 20.57 -1.76
C LEU A 170 3.81 21.77 -1.28
N ILE A 171 5.10 21.83 -1.63
CA ILE A 171 5.95 23.01 -1.39
C ILE A 171 5.48 24.21 -2.23
N SER A 172 5.12 23.97 -3.49
CA SER A 172 4.75 25.06 -4.43
C SER A 172 3.37 25.68 -4.21
N GLN A 173 2.57 25.17 -3.27
CA GLN A 173 1.24 25.67 -2.92
C GLN A 173 1.20 26.46 -1.61
N ILE A 174 2.36 26.62 -0.94
CA ILE A 174 2.57 27.41 0.28
C ILE A 174 3.32 28.69 -0.10
#